data_AF-A0AAX3LNI4-F1
#
_entry.id   AF-A0AAX3LNI4-F1
#
_cell.length_a   1.000
_cell.length_b   1.000
_cell.length_c   1.000
_cell.angle_alpha   90.00
_cell.angle_beta   90.00
_cell.angle_gamma   90.00
#
_symmetry.space_group_name_H-M   'P 1'
#
loop_
_entity.id
_entity.type
_entity.pdbx_description
1 polymer ?
#
loop_
_entity_poly.entity_id
_entity_poly.type
_entity_poly.pdbx_seq_one_letter_code
_entity_poly.pdbx_strand_id
1 'polypeptide(L)'
;MTKMLAELPGIERIRQRFVEMLDERQTLIATHGLAAWDGTTVDEIKSNLSSAQAILHQIAGSAGSLGFEELGRLARKCETQIVEHLAGPRANHADCPIEIISELDGFVAHCRHEIDAHA
;
A
#
# COMPACT_ATOMS: atom_id res chain seq x y z
N MET A 1 -5.35 -8.25 -30.64
CA MET A 1 -4.11 -7.53 -30.97
C MET A 1 -3.44 -7.11 -29.66
N THR A 2 -2.95 -8.08 -28.87
CA THR A 2 -2.67 -7.85 -27.43
C THR A 2 -1.33 -8.46 -26.97
N LYS A 3 -0.52 -8.99 -27.90
CA LYS A 3 0.71 -9.72 -27.57
C LYS A 3 2.02 -8.91 -27.71
N MET A 4 1.97 -7.69 -28.24
CA MET A 4 3.19 -6.90 -28.54
C MET A 4 3.73 -6.05 -27.37
N LEU A 5 2.93 -5.80 -26.33
CA LEU A 5 3.41 -5.06 -25.14
C LEU A 5 4.32 -5.91 -24.24
N ALA A 6 4.26 -7.25 -24.39
CA ALA A 6 5.01 -8.19 -23.55
C ALA A 6 6.50 -8.35 -23.94
N GLU A 7 6.95 -7.75 -25.04
CA GLU A 7 8.29 -8.03 -25.61
C GLU A 7 9.19 -6.80 -25.76
N LEU A 8 8.87 -5.67 -25.12
CA LEU A 8 9.77 -4.52 -25.06
C LEU A 8 10.69 -4.65 -23.84
N PRO A 9 11.99 -4.94 -23.98
CA PRO A 9 12.91 -5.20 -22.86
C PRO A 9 13.04 -4.04 -21.85
N GLY A 10 12.53 -2.85 -22.19
CA GLY A 10 12.42 -1.72 -21.27
C GLY A 10 11.32 -1.88 -20.21
N ILE A 11 10.14 -2.40 -20.57
CA ILE A 11 9.00 -2.47 -19.64
C ILE A 11 9.18 -3.57 -18.60
N GLU A 12 9.77 -4.71 -18.98
CA GLU A 12 10.06 -5.81 -18.07
C GLU A 12 11.03 -5.37 -16.96
N ARG A 13 12.07 -4.61 -17.31
CA ARG A 13 13.01 -4.05 -16.32
C ARG A 13 12.34 -3.07 -15.36
N ILE A 14 11.39 -2.26 -15.83
CA ILE A 14 10.65 -1.33 -14.98
C ILE A 14 9.73 -2.11 -14.04
N ARG A 15 9.08 -3.17 -14.55
CA ARG A 15 8.24 -4.06 -13.76
C ARG A 15 9.03 -4.76 -12.65
N GLN A 16 10.21 -5.29 -12.97
CA GLN A 16 11.07 -5.94 -12.00
C GLN A 16 11.53 -4.96 -10.89
N ARG A 17 11.95 -3.75 -11.27
CA ARG A 17 12.28 -2.69 -10.29
C ARG A 17 11.09 -2.30 -9.41
N PHE A 18 9.88 -2.33 -9.97
CA PHE A 18 8.68 -2.07 -9.18
C PHE A 18 8.45 -3.16 -8.13
N VAL A 19 8.66 -4.44 -8.48
CA VAL A 19 8.55 -5.56 -7.52
C VAL A 19 9.64 -5.48 -6.45
N GLU A 20 10.89 -5.17 -6.81
CA GLU A 20 11.98 -4.95 -5.82
C GLU A 20 11.62 -3.84 -4.83
N MET A 21 11.10 -2.72 -5.33
CA MET A 21 10.61 -1.61 -4.53
C MET A 21 9.37 -1.97 -3.70
N LEU A 22 8.52 -2.88 -4.20
CA LEU A 22 7.34 -3.35 -3.48
C LEU A 22 7.73 -4.11 -2.21
N ASP A 23 8.82 -4.87 -2.22
CA ASP A 23 9.30 -5.63 -1.05
C ASP A 23 9.71 -4.70 0.12
N GLU A 24 10.40 -3.60 -0.18
CA GLU A 24 10.71 -2.57 0.82
C GLU A 24 9.42 -1.87 1.31
N ARG A 25 8.56 -1.45 0.39
CA ARG A 25 7.36 -0.67 0.70
C ARG A 25 6.34 -1.44 1.52
N GLN A 26 6.13 -2.74 1.26
CA GLN A 26 5.22 -3.54 2.08
C GLN A 26 5.70 -3.62 3.52
N THR A 27 7.01 -3.68 3.74
CA THR A 27 7.60 -3.77 5.08
C THR A 27 7.38 -2.46 5.84
N LEU A 28 7.53 -1.32 5.17
CA LEU A 28 7.23 -0.01 5.73
C LEU A 28 5.74 0.16 6.04
N ILE A 29 4.85 -0.29 5.15
CA ILE A 29 3.39 -0.26 5.39
C ILE A 29 3.04 -1.10 6.63
N ALA A 30 3.56 -2.32 6.74
CA ALA A 30 3.35 -3.17 7.91
C ALA A 30 3.87 -2.52 9.19
N THR A 31 5.05 -1.90 9.13
CA THR A 31 5.67 -1.21 10.27
C THR A 31 4.81 -0.03 10.73
N HIS A 32 4.33 0.81 9.80
CA HIS A 32 3.45 1.92 10.12
C HIS A 32 2.08 1.44 10.63
N GLY A 33 1.53 0.38 10.05
CA GLY A 33 0.29 -0.23 10.53
C GLY A 33 0.40 -0.69 11.98
N LEU A 34 1.48 -1.41 12.32
CA LEU A 34 1.74 -1.87 13.69
C LEU A 34 2.00 -0.68 14.64
N ALA A 35 2.79 0.31 14.23
CA ALA A 35 3.04 1.48 15.06
C ALA A 35 1.78 2.34 15.29
N ALA A 36 0.85 2.39 14.32
CA ALA A 36 -0.46 3.00 14.52
C ALA A 36 -1.33 2.17 15.47
N TRP A 37 -1.29 0.84 15.39
CA TRP A 37 -2.01 -0.07 16.28
C TRP A 37 -1.55 0.06 17.75
N ASP A 38 -0.24 0.12 17.97
CA ASP A 38 0.37 0.25 19.30
C ASP A 38 0.38 1.70 19.81
N GLY A 39 -0.01 2.67 18.98
CA GLY A 39 -0.02 4.09 19.30
C GLY A 39 -1.00 4.41 20.45
N THR A 40 -0.57 5.26 21.38
CA THR A 40 -1.40 5.66 22.55
C THR A 40 -1.84 7.12 22.48
N THR A 41 -1.31 7.86 21.51
CA THR A 41 -1.65 9.25 21.26
C THR A 41 -2.24 9.43 19.87
N VAL A 42 -3.07 10.47 19.72
CA VAL A 42 -3.65 10.88 18.44
C VAL A 42 -2.56 11.12 17.39
N ASP A 43 -1.46 11.78 17.77
CA ASP A 43 -0.39 12.13 16.84
C ASP A 43 0.40 10.90 16.36
N GLU A 44 0.68 9.93 17.23
CA GLU A 44 1.33 8.65 16.85
C GLU A 44 0.48 7.88 15.85
N ILE A 45 -0.82 7.74 16.11
CA ILE A 45 -1.74 7.02 15.22
C ILE A 45 -1.81 7.73 13.87
N LYS A 46 -2.07 9.05 13.87
CA LYS A 46 -2.25 9.82 12.63
C LYS A 46 -1.00 9.88 11.78
N SER A 47 0.17 10.10 12.40
CA SER A 47 1.43 10.22 11.67
C SER A 47 1.80 8.90 10.99
N ASN A 48 1.58 7.77 11.65
CA ASN A 48 1.82 6.45 11.07
C ASN A 48 0.81 6.11 9.96
N LEU A 49 -0.48 6.34 10.17
CA LEU A 49 -1.49 6.16 9.12
C LEU A 49 -1.21 7.07 7.90
N SER A 50 -0.80 8.32 8.13
CA SER A 50 -0.42 9.24 7.04
C SER A 50 0.81 8.74 6.26
N SER A 51 1.77 8.14 6.96
CA SER A 51 2.97 7.58 6.34
C SER A 51 2.64 6.34 5.49
N ALA A 52 1.79 5.44 6.00
CA ALA A 52 1.27 4.32 5.22
C ALA A 52 0.47 4.79 3.98
N GLN A 53 -0.39 5.80 4.14
CA GLN A 53 -1.17 6.39 3.05
C GLN A 53 -0.29 6.94 1.92
N ALA A 54 0.81 7.62 2.25
CA ALA A 54 1.72 8.15 1.26
C ALA A 54 2.37 7.05 0.40
N ILE A 55 2.74 5.92 1.03
CA ILE A 55 3.31 4.77 0.32
C ILE A 55 2.25 4.10 -0.57
N LEU A 56 1.04 3.89 -0.05
CA LEU A 56 -0.09 3.32 -0.80
C LEU A 56 -0.43 4.16 -2.03
N HIS A 57 -0.43 5.49 -1.90
CA HIS A 57 -0.64 6.41 -3.01
C HIS A 57 0.38 6.20 -4.14
N GLN A 58 1.67 6.07 -3.78
CA GLN A 58 2.74 5.83 -4.77
C GLN A 58 2.60 4.48 -5.46
N ILE A 59 2.20 3.43 -4.72
CA ILE A 59 1.93 2.10 -5.30
C ILE A 59 0.75 2.18 -6.26
N ALA A 60 -0.38 2.73 -5.82
CA ALA A 60 -1.58 2.88 -6.64
C ALA A 60 -1.31 3.65 -7.95
N GLY A 61 -0.50 4.72 -7.89
CA GLY A 61 -0.15 5.53 -9.05
C GLY A 61 0.75 4.85 -10.08
N SER A 62 1.49 3.81 -9.70
CA SER A 62 2.45 3.12 -10.58
C SER A 62 2.03 1.70 -10.98
N ALA A 63 1.26 1.01 -10.14
CA ALA A 63 0.88 -0.39 -10.35
C ALA A 63 0.09 -0.63 -11.66
N GLY A 64 -0.89 0.22 -11.96
CA GLY A 64 -1.77 0.05 -13.12
C GLY A 64 -1.05 0.15 -14.47
N SER A 65 -0.06 1.04 -14.60
CA SER A 65 0.70 1.18 -15.86
C SER A 65 1.73 0.05 -16.08
N LEU A 66 2.00 -0.75 -15.05
CA LEU A 66 2.95 -1.85 -15.06
C LEU A 66 2.30 -3.23 -15.12
N GLY A 67 0.96 -3.29 -15.19
CA GLY A 67 0.18 -4.53 -15.28
C GLY A 67 -0.25 -5.12 -13.93
N PHE A 68 -0.03 -4.41 -12.82
CA PHE A 68 -0.44 -4.82 -11.48
C PHE A 68 -1.77 -4.15 -11.08
N GLU A 69 -2.80 -4.32 -11.92
CA GLU A 69 -4.08 -3.61 -11.77
C GLU A 69 -4.75 -3.87 -10.41
N GLU A 70 -4.77 -5.13 -9.96
CA GLU A 70 -5.39 -5.53 -8.71
C GLU A 70 -4.64 -4.96 -7.50
N LEU A 71 -3.31 -5.06 -7.49
CA LEU A 71 -2.46 -4.44 -6.47
C LEU A 71 -2.72 -2.94 -6.38
N GLY A 72 -2.80 -2.25 -7.52
CA GLY A 72 -3.10 -0.82 -7.58
C GLY A 72 -4.48 -0.48 -7.02
N ARG A 73 -5.49 -1.30 -7.33
CA ARG A 73 -6.85 -1.15 -6.81
C ARG A 73 -6.91 -1.34 -5.29
N LEU A 74 -6.23 -2.36 -4.76
CA LEU A 74 -6.15 -2.62 -3.32
C LEU A 74 -5.39 -1.51 -2.58
N ALA A 75 -4.28 -1.02 -3.15
CA ALA A 75 -3.55 0.11 -2.60
C ALA A 75 -4.44 1.36 -2.50
N ARG A 76 -5.19 1.66 -3.57
CA ARG A 76 -6.12 2.80 -3.61
C ARG A 76 -7.26 2.66 -2.61
N LYS A 77 -7.77 1.45 -2.38
CA LYS A 77 -8.79 1.17 -1.37
C LYS A 77 -8.28 1.51 0.03
N CYS A 78 -7.11 1.00 0.40
CA CYS A 78 -6.49 1.28 1.70
C CYS A 78 -6.19 2.78 1.86
N GLU A 79 -5.64 3.41 0.83
CA GLU A 79 -5.37 4.86 0.78
C GLU A 79 -6.64 5.66 1.09
N THR A 80 -7.75 5.32 0.42
CA THR A 80 -9.02 6.03 0.58
C THR A 80 -9.57 5.89 2.00
N GLN A 81 -9.55 4.69 2.57
CA GLN A 81 -10.01 4.46 3.94
C GLN A 81 -9.21 5.27 4.96
N ILE A 82 -7.88 5.34 4.80
CA ILE A 82 -7.03 6.16 5.68
C ILE A 82 -7.37 7.64 5.53
N VAL A 83 -7.49 8.15 4.30
CA VAL A 83 -7.85 9.56 4.05
C VAL A 83 -9.18 9.91 4.69
N GLU A 84 -10.19 9.05 4.53
CA GLU A 84 -11.52 9.23 5.13
C GLU A 84 -11.46 9.22 6.66
N HIS A 85 -10.68 8.31 7.26
CA HIS A 85 -10.50 8.27 8.71
C HIS A 85 -9.81 9.55 9.23
N LEU A 86 -8.73 9.99 8.58
CA LEU A 86 -7.96 11.17 8.98
C LEU A 86 -8.72 12.49 8.79
N ALA A 87 -9.68 12.54 7.86
CA ALA A 87 -10.57 13.69 7.67
C ALA A 87 -11.87 13.59 8.48
N GLY A 88 -12.15 12.42 9.07
CA GLY A 88 -13.41 12.12 9.76
C GLY A 88 -13.50 12.68 11.18
N PRO A 89 -14.69 12.61 11.79
CA PRO A 89 -14.92 13.12 13.15
C PRO A 89 -14.09 12.36 14.22
N ARG A 90 -13.69 11.11 13.93
CA ARG A 90 -12.86 10.28 14.81
C ARG A 90 -11.37 10.57 14.71
N ALA A 91 -10.93 11.44 13.79
CA ALA A 91 -9.52 11.74 13.56
C ALA A 91 -8.78 12.38 14.75
N ASN A 92 -9.49 12.79 15.80
CA ASN A 92 -8.91 13.39 17.00
C ASN A 92 -9.02 12.49 18.23
N HIS A 93 -9.36 11.22 18.02
CA HIS A 93 -9.43 10.19 19.06
C HIS A 93 -8.18 9.32 19.00
N ALA A 94 -7.68 8.89 20.16
CA ALA A 94 -6.56 7.97 20.25
C ALA A 94 -7.00 6.51 20.05
N ASP A 95 -7.91 6.28 19.11
CA ASP A 95 -8.49 4.98 18.81
C ASP A 95 -8.07 4.57 17.39
N CYS A 96 -7.15 3.61 17.31
CA CYS A 96 -6.71 3.09 16.02
C CYS A 96 -7.83 2.28 15.33
N PRO A 97 -8.14 2.56 14.05
CA PRO A 97 -9.20 1.89 13.31
C PRO A 97 -8.81 0.44 12.94
N ILE A 98 -9.39 -0.55 13.64
CA ILE A 98 -9.17 -1.99 13.41
C ILE A 98 -9.37 -2.37 11.94
N GLU A 99 -10.41 -1.83 11.30
CA GLU A 99 -10.75 -2.16 9.91
C GLU A 99 -9.63 -1.75 8.96
N ILE A 100 -9.02 -0.58 9.17
CA ILE A 100 -7.88 -0.12 8.37
C ILE A 100 -6.66 -1.02 8.60
N ILE A 101 -6.38 -1.40 9.84
CA ILE A 101 -5.25 -2.30 10.14
C ILE A 101 -5.44 -3.66 9.46
N SER A 102 -6.65 -4.23 9.50
CA SER A 102 -6.96 -5.48 8.81
C SER A 102 -6.80 -5.37 7.29
N GLU A 103 -7.15 -4.24 6.70
CA GLU A 103 -7.01 -4.01 5.26
C GLU A 103 -5.54 -3.82 4.86
N LEU A 104 -4.75 -3.14 5.70
CA LEU A 104 -3.30 -3.04 5.51
C LEU A 104 -2.61 -4.41 5.58
N ASP A 105 -2.99 -5.25 6.54
CA ASP A 105 -2.46 -6.62 6.65
C ASP A 105 -2.80 -7.46 5.40
N GLY A 106 -4.05 -7.40 4.95
CA GLY A 106 -4.48 -8.05 3.72
C GLY A 106 -3.73 -7.54 2.49
N PHE A 107 -3.46 -6.23 2.42
CA PHE A 107 -2.67 -5.63 1.36
C PHE A 107 -1.21 -6.10 1.37
N VAL A 108 -0.58 -6.18 2.56
CA VAL A 108 0.79 -6.68 2.71
C VAL A 108 0.87 -8.16 2.30
N ALA A 109 -0.10 -8.97 2.70
CA ALA A 109 -0.18 -10.37 2.27
C ALA A 109 -0.28 -10.50 0.74
N HIS A 110 -1.04 -9.62 0.09
CA HIS A 110 -1.13 -9.57 -1.37
C HIS A 110 0.19 -9.11 -2.02
N CYS A 111 0.88 -8.11 -1.45
CA CYS A 111 2.22 -7.71 -1.92
C CYS A 111 3.19 -8.89 -1.90
N ARG A 112 3.21 -9.67 -0.81
CA ARG A 112 4.07 -10.86 -0.70
C ARG A 112 3.78 -11.86 -1.82
N HIS A 113 2.51 -12.11 -2.12
CA HIS A 113 2.12 -13.00 -3.21
C HIS A 113 2.66 -12.53 -4.58
N GLU A 114 2.52 -11.25 -4.88
CA GLU A 114 3.05 -10.65 -6.11
C GLU A 114 4.58 -10.73 -6.17
N ILE A 115 5.27 -10.48 -5.06
CA ILE A 115 6.74 -10.59 -4.98
C ILE A 115 7.19 -12.02 -5.24
N ASP A 116 6.57 -13.01 -4.58
CA ASP A 116 6.92 -14.42 -4.73
C ASP A 116 6.63 -14.95 -6.15
N ALA A 117 5.61 -14.40 -6.83
CA ALA A 117 5.30 -14.74 -8.22
C ALA A 117 6.32 -14.19 -9.23
N HIS A 118 7.15 -13.22 -8.81
CA HIS A 118 8.08 -12.48 -9.66
C HIS A 118 9.56 -12.54 -9.20
N ALA A 119 9.85 -13.32 -8.16
CA ALA A 119 11.21 -13.60 -7.64
C ALA A 119 11.90 -14.74 -8.41
#